data_AF-A0A536WY05-F1
#
_entry.id   AF-A0A536WY05-F1
#
_cell.length_a   1.000
_cell.length_b   1.000
_cell.length_c   1.000
_cell.angle_alpha   90.00
_cell.angle_beta   90.00
_cell.angle_gamma   90.00
#
_symmetry.space_group_name_H-M   'P 1'
#
loop_
_entity.id
_entity.type
_entity.pdbx_description
1 polymer ?
#
loop_
_entity_poly.entity_id
_entity_poly.type
_entity_poly.pdbx_seq_one_letter_code
_entity_poly.pdbx_strand_id
1 'polypeptide(L)' 'MSATMRILDIPKRPDPRLVAELARMVTPHLSDSMERLYAGGHQLRPMHKEGKLAGPAFTVRTAAGDNL' A
#
# COMPACT_ATOMS: atom_id res chain seq x y z
N MET A 1 -9.43 2.03 -23.19
CA MET A 1 -8.33 1.10 -23.53
C MET A 1 -8.63 -0.22 -22.87
N SER A 2 -8.81 -1.30 -23.63
CA SER A 2 -8.91 -2.65 -23.07
C SER A 2 -7.55 -3.00 -22.48
N ALA A 3 -7.45 -3.18 -21.16
CA ALA A 3 -6.23 -3.61 -20.53
C ALA A 3 -6.15 -5.14 -20.64
N THR A 4 -5.30 -5.65 -21.53
CA THR A 4 -4.87 -7.05 -21.53
C THR A 4 -3.98 -7.31 -20.29
N MET A 5 -3.84 -8.57 -19.88
CA MET A 5 -2.95 -8.96 -18.78
C MET A 5 -1.52 -8.49 -19.07
N ARG A 6 -1.01 -7.58 -18.23
CA ARG A 6 0.32 -6.98 -18.39
C ARG A 6 1.01 -6.86 -17.03
N ILE A 7 2.21 -7.40 -16.95
CA ILE A 7 3.10 -7.26 -15.79
C ILE A 7 4.09 -6.13 -16.09
N LEU A 8 4.23 -5.19 -15.16
CA LEU A 8 5.20 -4.10 -15.24
C LEU A 8 6.44 -4.44 -14.42
N ASP A 9 7.60 -3.96 -14.86
CA ASP A 9 8.82 -4.05 -14.06
C ASP A 9 8.64 -3.35 -12.71
N ILE A 10 9.12 -4.01 -11.66
CA ILE A 10 9.02 -3.50 -10.30
C ILE A 10 10.09 -2.42 -10.11
N PRO A 11 9.73 -1.19 -9.69
CA PRO A 11 10.73 -0.17 -9.39
C PRO A 11 11.60 -0.60 -8.20
N LYS A 12 12.79 0.01 -8.08
CA LYS A 12 13.72 -0.25 -6.97
C LYS A 12 12.97 -0.16 -5.63
N ARG A 13 12.97 -1.26 -4.88
CA ARG A 13 12.34 -1.33 -3.56
C ARG A 13 13.12 -0.48 -2.55
N PRO A 14 12.43 0.12 -1.56
CA PRO A 14 13.09 0.81 -0.45
C PRO A 14 13.94 -0.16 0.37
N ASP A 15 14.92 0.39 1.10
CA ASP A 15 15.74 -0.39 2.05
C ASP A 15 14.82 -1.09 3.07
N PRO A 16 14.93 -2.41 3.26
CA PRO A 16 14.15 -3.14 4.26
C PRO A 16 14.28 -2.56 5.68
N ARG A 17 15.43 -1.96 6.03
CA ARG A 17 15.62 -1.31 7.34
C ARG A 17 14.71 -0.11 7.51
N LEU A 18 14.54 0.71 6.46
CA LEU A 18 13.61 1.84 6.49
C LEU A 18 12.18 1.36 6.72
N VAL A 19 11.77 0.30 6.02
CA VAL A 19 10.43 -0.29 6.19
C VAL A 19 10.24 -0.80 7.63
N ALA A 20 11.25 -1.47 8.18
CA ALA A 20 11.19 -1.99 9.55
C ALA A 20 11.06 -0.89 10.61
N GLU A 21 11.76 0.23 10.45
CA GLU A 21 11.63 1.38 11.36
C GLU A 21 10.25 2.05 11.24
N LEU A 22 9.76 2.26 10.02
CA LEU A 22 8.43 2.83 9.80
C LEU A 22 7.30 1.93 10.35
N ALA A 23 7.47 0.60 10.29
CA ALA A 23 6.50 -0.36 10.83
C ALA A 23 6.27 -0.22 12.34
N ARG A 24 7.24 0.33 13.08
CA ARG A 24 7.12 0.59 14.52
C ARG A 24 6.24 1.79 14.82
N MET A 25 6.12 2.74 13.90
CA MET A 25 5.33 3.96 14.07
C MET A 25 3.82 3.71 13.95
N VAL A 26 3.01 4.64 14.45
CA VAL A 26 1.56 4.63 14.25
C VAL A 26 1.20 5.40 12.98
N THR A 27 0.24 4.91 12.20
CA THR A 27 -0.17 5.50 10.92
C THR A 27 -0.53 6.99 11.01
N PRO A 28 -1.19 7.50 12.07
CA PRO A 28 -1.46 8.93 12.19
C PRO A 28 -0.21 9.82 12.21
N HIS A 29 0.86 9.40 12.91
CA HIS A 29 2.10 10.19 12.97
C HIS A 29 2.82 10.23 11.61
N LEU A 30 2.78 9.12 10.87
CA LEU A 30 3.28 9.07 9.50
C LEU A 30 2.48 10.00 8.59
N SER A 31 1.15 9.99 8.71
CA SER A 31 0.25 10.89 7.98
C SER A 31 0.56 12.36 8.26
N ASP A 32 0.73 12.75 9.53
CA ASP A 32 1.06 14.11 9.92
C ASP A 32 2.41 14.57 9.34
N SER A 33 3.41 13.68 9.32
CA SER A 33 4.73 13.94 8.71
C SER A 33 4.69 14.06 7.19
N MET A 34 3.64 13.54 6.55
CA MET A 34 3.38 13.61 5.11
C MET A 34 2.35 14.69 4.76
N GLU A 35 2.18 15.69 5.61
CA GLU A 35 1.21 16.79 5.42
C GLU A 35 -0.23 16.29 5.19
N ARG A 36 -0.58 15.17 5.81
CA ARG A 36 -1.89 14.49 5.68
C ARG A 36 -2.26 14.20 4.22
N LEU A 37 -1.27 13.77 3.42
CA LEU A 37 -1.47 13.33 2.04
C LEU A 37 -2.65 12.36 1.93
N TYR A 38 -3.61 12.70 1.07
CA TYR A 38 -4.75 11.83 0.80
C TYR A 38 -4.32 10.59 0.02
N ALA A 39 -4.67 9.40 0.53
CA ALA A 39 -4.31 8.10 -0.05
C ALA A 39 -5.56 7.23 -0.28
N GLY A 40 -5.64 6.04 0.36
CA GLY A 40 -6.73 5.07 0.14
C GLY A 40 -8.07 5.40 0.79
N GLY A 41 -8.18 6.53 1.51
CA GLY A 41 -9.40 6.98 2.15
C GLY A 41 -9.86 6.12 3.35
N HIS A 42 -10.87 6.60 4.06
CA HIS A 42 -11.39 5.96 5.29
C HIS A 42 -12.26 4.71 5.03
N GLN A 43 -12.56 4.40 3.76
CA GLN A 43 -13.39 3.26 3.37
C GLN A 43 -12.62 1.94 3.45
N LEU A 44 -11.29 1.96 3.37
CA LEU A 44 -10.45 0.79 3.61
C LEU A 44 -10.44 0.46 5.11
N ARG A 45 -10.85 -0.76 5.44
CA ARG A 45 -10.92 -1.27 6.81
C ARG A 45 -10.05 -2.52 6.95
N PRO A 46 -9.38 -2.73 8.09
CA PRO A 46 -8.69 -3.98 8.37
C PRO A 46 -9.71 -5.13 8.42
N MET A 47 -9.39 -6.26 7.78
CA MET A 47 -10.17 -7.51 7.83
C MET A 47 -9.54 -8.55 8.77
N HIS A 48 -8.58 -8.13 9.60
CA HIS A 48 -7.84 -8.97 10.55
C HIS A 48 -8.13 -8.53 12.00
N LYS A 49 -7.86 -9.41 12.97
CA LYS A 49 -8.11 -9.14 14.41
C LYS A 49 -7.14 -8.12 14.99
N GLU A 50 -5.85 -8.26 14.71
CA GLU A 50 -4.78 -7.42 15.26
C GLU A 50 -3.52 -7.43 14.39
N GLY A 51 -2.66 -6.44 14.59
CA GLY A 51 -1.39 -6.31 13.86
C GLY A 51 -1.36 -5.16 12.86
N LYS A 52 -0.15 -4.83 12.42
CA LYS A 52 0.15 -3.78 11.42
C LYS A 52 0.68 -4.42 10.15
N LEU A 53 0.37 -3.82 9.01
CA LEU A 53 0.98 -4.14 7.72
C LEU A 53 1.84 -2.96 7.28
N ALA A 54 3.12 -3.21 7.04
CA ALA A 54 4.05 -2.23 6.49
C ALA A 54 4.96 -2.94 5.49
N GLY A 55 5.08 -2.36 4.29
CA GLY A 55 5.81 -2.98 3.20
C GLY A 55 5.74 -2.13 1.94
N PRO A 56 6.61 -2.40 0.97
CA PRO A 56 6.57 -1.69 -0.30
C PRO A 56 5.34 -2.14 -1.10
N ALA A 57 4.63 -1.20 -1.72
CA ALA A 57 3.40 -1.49 -2.46
C ALA A 57 3.66 -2.44 -3.64
N PHE A 58 2.73 -3.38 -3.87
CA PHE A 58 2.61 -4.11 -5.13
C PHE A 58 1.23 -3.75 -5.70
N THR A 59 1.21 -3.04 -6.82
CA THR A 59 -0.02 -2.45 -7.36
C THR A 59 -0.62 -3.35 -8.41
N VAL A 60 -1.93 -3.54 -8.34
CA VAL A 60 -2.74 -4.33 -9.26
C VAL A 60 -3.87 -3.46 -9.79
N ARG A 61 -4.23 -3.65 -11.07
CA ARG A 61 -5.44 -3.07 -11.66
C ARG A 61 -6.20 -4.18 -12.41
N THR A 62 -7.44 -4.45 -12.00
CA THR A 62 -8.34 -5.42 -12.63
C THR A 62 -9.68 -4.79 -13.04
N ALA A 63 -10.44 -5.49 -13.88
CA ALA A 63 -11.80 -5.11 -14.27
C ALA A 63 -12.83 -5.48 -13.17
N ALA A 64 -14.04 -4.93 -13.25
CA ALA A 64 -15.10 -5.27 -12.31
C ALA A 64 -15.53 -6.74 -12.47
N GLY A 65 -15.62 -7.47 -11.36
CA GLY A 65 -16.00 -8.89 -11.35
C GLY A 65 -14.88 -9.87 -11.71
N ASP A 66 -13.67 -9.37 -11.97
CA ASP A 66 -12.47 -10.15 -12.27
C ASP A 66 -11.52 -10.12 -11.06
N ASN A 67 -10.80 -11.20 -10.80
CA ASN A 67 -9.88 -11.35 -9.67
C ASN A 67 -8.41 -11.55 -10.08
N LEU A 68 -8.08 -11.20 -11.33
CA LEU A 68 -6.85 -11.51 -12.09
C LEU A 68 -6.85 -12.91 -12.72
#